data_AF-A0A9R0VPX1-F1
#
_entry.id   AF-A0A9R0VPX1-F1
#
_cell.length_a   1.000
_cell.length_b   1.000
_cell.length_c   1.000
_cell.angle_alpha   90.00
_cell.angle_beta   90.00
_cell.angle_gamma   90.00
#
_symmetry.space_group_name_H-M   'P 1'
#
loop_
_entity.id
_entity.type
_entity.pdbx_description
1 polymer ?
#
loop_
_entity_poly.entity_id
_entity_poly.type
_entity_poly.pdbx_seq_one_letter_code
_entity_poly.pdbx_strand_id
1 'polypeptide(L)'
;MTKYPLDRVYFDGAGDTGRLLPGSAMHGYTRLVVWLLLLSSCSSYFGHVTSDSDVQCLKDLKQSVIDPNGVLEASWSFSNNGIDGYICRFTGVECWHPDQNRVLGLRLGNLGLEGPFPPGLQLCSFMTALDVSGNNFSGPLPEHIFEQMAYTTYLDLSNNSFSGVIPASIRNMTYLSTLALQHNQFDGGIPAQLGNTSQLISFNVADNSLSSLVPDSLQRFSAAKFTGNPGLCGPPLDKRCKKRFRMRIHIRLVWVQVMFVRIQKLLRSINDASITGASAGFILGFVVAFYFPHKFLFCGRLQPYTFRVCG
;
A
#
# COMPACT_ATOMS: atom_id res chain seq x y z
N MET A 1 45.45 19.00 -49.71
CA MET A 1 44.95 17.61 -49.71
C MET A 1 43.51 17.64 -49.22
N THR A 2 42.54 17.63 -50.15
CA THR A 2 41.69 16.45 -50.51
C THR A 2 40.55 16.26 -49.51
N LYS A 3 39.30 15.95 -49.87
CA LYS A 3 38.50 15.84 -51.10
C LYS A 3 37.07 15.49 -50.59
N TYR A 4 36.03 15.97 -51.27
CA TYR A 4 34.63 15.48 -51.25
C TYR A 4 34.53 13.95 -51.54
N PRO A 5 33.42 13.20 -51.25
CA PRO A 5 32.06 13.38 -51.84
C PRO A 5 30.88 13.11 -50.86
N LEU A 6 29.62 13.59 -51.02
CA LEU A 6 28.68 13.73 -52.14
C LEU A 6 28.25 12.39 -52.79
N ASP A 7 27.28 11.72 -52.18
CA ASP A 7 26.46 10.71 -52.86
C ASP A 7 25.16 11.35 -53.39
N ARG A 8 25.05 11.28 -54.72
CA ARG A 8 23.84 11.52 -55.51
C ARG A 8 22.95 10.28 -55.42
N VAL A 9 21.65 10.49 -55.29
CA VAL A 9 20.66 9.55 -55.82
C VAL A 9 19.79 10.31 -56.81
N TYR A 10 19.84 9.87 -58.06
CA TYR A 10 18.94 10.26 -59.14
C TYR A 10 17.63 9.47 -59.01
N PHE A 11 16.50 10.14 -59.21
CA PHE A 11 15.33 9.54 -59.85
C PHE A 11 14.80 10.53 -60.89
N ASP A 12 14.72 10.03 -62.11
CA ASP A 12 14.19 10.70 -63.30
C ASP A 12 12.80 10.10 -63.58
N GLY A 13 11.89 10.90 -64.14
CA GLY A 13 10.60 10.39 -64.60
C GLY A 13 9.44 11.39 -64.56
N ALA A 14 9.26 12.08 -65.70
CA ALA A 14 8.00 12.50 -66.36
C ALA A 14 6.80 12.85 -65.45
N GLY A 15 6.27 14.08 -65.49
CA GLY A 15 5.73 14.72 -66.68
C GLY A 15 4.23 14.49 -66.75
N ASP A 16 3.43 15.36 -66.13
CA ASP A 16 2.07 15.60 -66.62
C ASP A 16 1.52 16.97 -66.21
N THR A 17 1.02 17.69 -67.22
CA THR A 17 0.44 19.02 -67.13
C THR A 17 -1.02 18.93 -66.70
N GLY A 18 -1.32 19.31 -65.46
CA GLY A 18 -2.68 19.39 -64.92
C GLY A 18 -2.99 20.77 -64.35
N ARG A 19 -4.02 21.41 -64.91
CA ARG A 19 -4.50 22.77 -64.63
C ARG A 19 -4.83 23.03 -63.16
N LEU A 20 -4.57 24.28 -62.74
CA LEU A 20 -5.05 24.91 -61.51
C LEU A 20 -6.58 24.87 -61.39
N LEU A 21 -7.07 24.37 -60.25
CA LEU A 21 -8.36 24.74 -59.67
C LEU A 21 -8.10 25.50 -58.35
N PRO A 22 -8.68 26.70 -58.13
CA PRO A 22 -8.45 27.47 -56.92
C PRO A 22 -9.44 27.03 -55.84
N GLY A 23 -8.98 26.32 -54.81
CA GLY A 23 -9.91 25.90 -53.77
C GLY A 23 -9.41 24.96 -52.68
N SER A 24 -8.14 25.04 -52.27
CA SER A 24 -7.67 24.17 -51.17
C SER A 24 -6.41 24.68 -50.45
N ALA A 25 -6.07 25.96 -50.60
CA ALA A 25 -4.94 26.56 -49.91
C ALA A 25 -5.28 27.19 -48.55
N MET A 26 -6.54 27.16 -48.07
CA MET A 26 -6.91 27.76 -46.77
C MET A 26 -7.04 26.78 -45.59
N HIS A 27 -7.03 25.46 -45.85
CA HIS A 27 -7.11 24.43 -44.80
C HIS A 27 -5.73 23.97 -44.28
N GLY A 28 -4.66 24.22 -45.04
CA GLY A 28 -3.28 23.90 -44.63
C GLY A 28 -2.71 24.94 -43.65
N TYR A 29 -2.91 26.22 -43.93
CA TYR A 29 -2.37 27.31 -43.10
C TYR A 29 -3.11 27.46 -41.78
N THR A 30 -4.43 27.21 -41.73
CA THR A 30 -5.19 27.21 -40.47
C THR A 30 -4.72 26.09 -39.54
N ARG A 31 -4.42 24.89 -40.08
CA ARG A 31 -3.80 23.81 -39.29
C ARG A 31 -2.38 24.14 -38.86
N LEU A 32 -1.56 24.74 -39.73
CA LEU A 32 -0.18 25.10 -39.37
C LEU A 32 -0.13 26.21 -38.31
N VAL A 33 -1.03 27.20 -38.38
CA VAL A 33 -1.16 28.28 -37.39
C VAL A 33 -1.75 27.77 -36.09
N VAL A 34 -2.71 26.85 -36.11
CA VAL A 34 -3.21 26.16 -34.91
C VAL A 34 -2.10 25.31 -34.27
N TRP A 35 -1.27 24.61 -35.05
CA TRP A 35 -0.11 23.88 -34.54
C TRP A 35 0.97 24.81 -33.98
N LEU A 36 1.25 25.94 -34.62
CA LEU A 36 2.21 26.94 -34.13
C LEU A 36 1.69 27.69 -32.88
N LEU A 37 0.38 27.92 -32.76
CA LEU A 37 -0.25 28.50 -31.56
C LEU A 37 -0.36 27.50 -30.41
N LEU A 38 -0.49 26.21 -30.70
CA LEU A 38 -0.41 25.12 -29.70
C LEU A 38 1.04 24.84 -29.25
N LEU A 39 2.03 25.06 -30.13
CA LEU A 39 3.45 24.98 -29.80
C LEU A 39 3.96 26.24 -29.07
N SER A 40 3.38 27.42 -29.34
CA SER A 40 3.71 28.67 -28.62
C SER A 40 3.08 28.76 -27.24
N SER A 41 2.05 27.96 -26.96
CA SER A 41 1.52 27.74 -25.59
C SER A 41 2.30 26.66 -24.81
N CYS A 42 3.31 26.03 -25.42
CA CYS A 42 4.19 25.06 -24.78
C CYS A 42 5.57 25.62 -24.38
N SER A 43 5.84 26.91 -24.62
CA SER A 43 7.10 27.56 -24.22
C SER A 43 7.03 28.30 -22.87
N SER A 44 5.92 28.18 -22.14
CA SER A 44 5.81 28.64 -20.74
C SER A 44 5.58 27.51 -19.74
N TYR A 45 5.79 26.25 -20.15
CA TYR A 45 5.63 25.07 -19.28
C TYR A 45 6.90 24.23 -19.20
N PHE A 46 8.03 24.90 -19.06
CA PHE A 46 9.28 24.27 -18.64
C PHE A 46 9.84 25.10 -17.49
N GLY A 47 9.42 24.78 -16.26
CA GLY A 47 9.98 25.39 -15.06
C GLY A 47 9.17 25.39 -13.76
N HIS A 48 7.96 24.80 -13.67
CA HIS A 48 7.13 25.02 -12.47
C HIS A 48 6.17 23.88 -12.07
N VAL A 49 6.54 22.61 -12.29
CA VAL A 49 5.64 21.46 -11.99
C VAL A 49 6.13 20.57 -10.84
N THR A 50 7.36 20.76 -10.34
CA THR A 50 7.95 19.86 -9.34
C THR A 50 8.01 20.43 -7.92
N SER A 51 7.59 21.68 -7.69
CA SER A 51 7.63 22.33 -6.37
C SER A 51 6.31 22.25 -5.60
N ASP A 52 5.21 21.83 -6.23
CA ASP A 52 3.87 21.90 -5.64
C ASP A 52 3.48 20.62 -4.87
N SER A 53 3.99 19.45 -5.31
CA SER A 53 3.67 18.16 -4.67
C SER A 53 4.23 18.05 -3.25
N ASP A 54 5.47 18.48 -3.04
CA ASP A 54 6.13 18.42 -1.73
C ASP A 54 5.54 19.45 -0.76
N VAL A 55 5.19 20.65 -1.26
CA VAL A 55 4.44 21.63 -0.46
C VAL A 55 3.08 21.05 -0.05
N GLN A 56 2.35 20.41 -0.95
CA GLN A 56 1.07 19.78 -0.63
C GLN A 56 1.23 18.59 0.32
N CYS A 57 2.28 17.78 0.15
CA CYS A 57 2.65 16.70 1.06
C CYS A 57 2.74 17.21 2.51
N LEU A 58 3.49 18.30 2.73
CA LEU A 58 3.67 18.87 4.06
C LEU A 58 2.40 19.54 4.61
N LYS A 59 1.57 20.14 3.75
CA LYS A 59 0.25 20.66 4.15
C LYS A 59 -0.67 19.55 4.64
N ASP A 60 -0.78 18.47 3.86
CA ASP A 60 -1.62 17.32 4.19
C ASP A 60 -1.11 16.59 5.43
N LEU A 61 0.21 16.49 5.59
CA LEU A 61 0.83 15.97 6.80
C LEU A 61 0.44 16.82 8.01
N LYS A 62 0.66 18.13 7.96
CA LYS A 62 0.32 19.04 9.05
C LYS A 62 -1.18 18.97 9.43
N GLN A 63 -2.06 18.81 8.44
CA GLN A 63 -3.50 18.70 8.68
C GLN A 63 -3.95 17.37 9.28
N SER A 64 -3.19 16.29 9.05
CA SER A 64 -3.58 14.93 9.49
C SER A 64 -2.92 14.50 10.80
N VAL A 65 -1.80 15.10 11.17
CA VAL A 65 -1.09 14.82 12.42
C VAL A 65 -1.70 15.61 13.57
N ILE A 66 -1.83 14.96 14.72
CA ILE A 66 -2.20 15.63 15.98
C ILE A 66 -0.89 16.15 16.61
N ASP A 67 -0.77 17.46 16.76
CA ASP A 67 0.43 18.14 17.27
C ASP A 67 0.11 18.85 18.62
N PRO A 68 0.06 18.10 19.73
CA PRO A 68 -0.36 18.65 21.03
C PRO A 68 0.61 19.70 21.57
N ASN A 69 1.88 19.65 21.14
CA ASN A 69 2.93 20.55 21.56
C ASN A 69 3.08 21.78 20.64
N GLY A 70 2.32 21.83 19.54
CA GLY A 70 2.37 22.92 18.56
C GLY A 70 3.73 23.05 17.85
N VAL A 71 4.53 21.98 17.76
CA VAL A 71 5.88 22.02 17.17
C VAL A 71 5.81 22.28 15.65
N LEU A 72 4.92 21.57 14.96
CA LEU A 72 4.69 21.79 13.53
C LEU A 72 3.96 23.11 13.33
N GLU A 73 2.98 23.45 14.17
CA GLU A 73 2.25 24.71 14.04
C GLU A 73 3.16 25.93 14.16
N ALA A 74 4.09 25.94 15.12
CA ALA A 74 5.01 27.04 15.33
C ALA A 74 6.03 27.24 14.20
N SER A 75 6.35 26.18 13.45
CA SER A 75 7.43 26.20 12.45
C SER A 75 6.93 26.16 11.00
N TRP A 76 5.90 25.38 10.71
CA TRP A 76 5.43 25.10 9.36
C TRP A 76 4.40 26.15 8.94
N SER A 77 4.88 27.22 8.32
CA SER A 77 4.05 28.31 7.81
C SER A 77 4.06 28.33 6.28
N PHE A 78 2.87 28.16 5.69
CA PHE A 78 2.68 28.10 4.24
C PHE A 78 2.28 29.44 3.61
N SER A 79 2.45 30.55 4.32
CA SER A 79 2.14 31.90 3.83
C SER A 79 3.16 32.42 2.80
N ASN A 80 4.40 31.94 2.85
CA ASN A 80 5.50 32.37 1.98
C ASN A 80 5.63 31.50 0.72
N ASN A 81 4.51 31.13 0.09
CA ASN A 81 4.49 30.21 -1.05
C ASN A 81 5.13 30.75 -2.35
N GLY A 82 5.60 32.00 -2.36
CA GLY A 82 6.31 32.63 -3.48
C GLY A 82 7.85 32.66 -3.36
N ILE A 83 8.42 32.06 -2.31
CA ILE A 83 9.88 31.98 -2.12
C ILE A 83 10.31 30.54 -2.34
N ASP A 84 11.23 30.28 -3.27
CA ASP A 84 11.74 28.94 -3.48
C ASP A 84 12.49 28.41 -2.25
N GLY A 85 12.28 27.14 -1.92
CA GLY A 85 12.93 26.49 -0.79
C GLY A 85 12.44 26.91 0.60
N TYR A 86 11.35 27.67 0.71
CA TYR A 86 10.84 28.12 2.01
C TYR A 86 10.49 26.97 2.96
N ILE A 87 10.01 25.82 2.43
CA ILE A 87 9.70 24.63 3.23
C ILE A 87 10.95 23.99 3.83
N CYS A 88 12.14 24.26 3.29
CA CYS A 88 13.41 23.74 3.78
C CYS A 88 13.84 24.36 5.11
N ARG A 89 13.13 25.40 5.56
CA ARG A 89 13.33 26.04 6.88
C ARG A 89 12.42 25.45 7.96
N PHE A 90 11.51 24.56 7.56
CA PHE A 90 10.60 23.92 8.49
C PHE A 90 11.35 22.95 9.39
N THR A 91 10.94 22.89 10.65
CA THR A 91 11.49 21.95 11.62
C THR A 91 11.35 20.53 11.09
N GLY A 92 12.47 19.82 11.04
CA GLY A 92 12.54 18.44 10.58
C GLY A 92 12.46 18.26 9.07
N VAL A 93 12.48 19.30 8.24
CA VAL A 93 12.50 19.15 6.77
C VAL A 93 13.92 19.30 6.23
N GLU A 94 14.40 18.27 5.54
CA GLU A 94 15.64 18.30 4.77
C GLU A 94 15.30 18.39 3.28
N CYS A 95 15.98 19.26 2.53
CA CYS A 95 15.76 19.43 1.10
C CYS A 95 16.96 18.98 0.27
N TRP A 96 16.70 18.56 -0.98
CA TRP A 96 17.74 18.20 -1.94
C TRP A 96 18.63 19.40 -2.31
N HIS A 97 18.03 20.59 -2.36
CA HIS A 97 18.71 21.87 -2.57
C HIS A 97 18.01 22.94 -1.72
N PRO A 98 18.74 23.87 -1.07
CA PRO A 98 18.15 24.88 -0.19
C PRO A 98 17.14 25.81 -0.89
N ASP A 99 17.31 26.02 -2.20
CA ASP A 99 16.45 26.89 -3.02
C ASP A 99 15.41 26.11 -3.84
N GLN A 100 15.02 24.91 -3.41
CA GLN A 100 13.99 24.12 -4.07
C GLN A 100 13.03 23.54 -3.05
N ASN A 101 11.72 23.64 -3.29
CA ASN A 101 10.70 23.02 -2.45
C ASN A 101 10.65 21.52 -2.72
N ARG A 102 11.72 20.81 -2.36
CA ARG A 102 11.90 19.40 -2.71
C ARG A 102 12.50 18.62 -1.55
N VAL A 103 11.65 17.83 -0.89
CA VAL A 103 11.99 17.10 0.32
C VAL A 103 12.95 15.95 -0.01
N LEU A 104 14.12 16.00 0.62
CA LEU A 104 15.08 14.91 0.68
C LEU A 104 14.76 13.97 1.84
N GLY A 105 14.37 14.53 2.99
CA GLY A 105 14.14 13.76 4.21
C GLY A 105 13.25 14.48 5.21
N LEU A 106 12.58 13.70 6.06
CA LEU A 106 11.79 14.19 7.19
C LEU A 106 12.32 13.60 8.49
N ARG A 107 12.72 14.48 9.41
CA ARG A 107 13.23 14.21 10.77
C ARG A 107 12.24 14.71 11.81
N LEU A 108 11.21 13.94 12.05
CA LEU A 108 10.10 14.27 12.94
C LEU A 108 10.09 13.39 14.19
N GLY A 109 11.24 12.82 14.57
CA GLY A 109 11.36 11.96 15.74
C GLY A 109 11.31 12.74 17.06
N ASN A 110 10.75 12.13 18.10
CA ASN A 110 10.68 12.67 19.48
C ASN A 110 9.98 14.03 19.59
N LEU A 111 8.95 14.28 18.77
CA LEU A 111 8.21 15.54 18.77
C LEU A 111 6.89 15.46 19.56
N GLY A 112 6.51 14.26 20.05
CA GLY A 112 5.26 14.02 20.74
C GLY A 112 4.04 14.09 19.82
N LEU A 113 4.23 13.81 18.54
CA LEU A 113 3.16 13.79 17.53
C LEU A 113 2.27 12.56 17.73
N GLU A 114 0.98 12.70 17.43
CA GLU A 114 0.00 11.62 17.57
C GLU A 114 -0.85 11.44 16.31
N GLY A 115 -1.74 10.45 16.36
CA GLY A 115 -2.68 10.13 15.28
C GLY A 115 -2.21 8.95 14.42
N PRO A 116 -2.87 8.71 13.28
CA PRO A 116 -2.47 7.66 12.36
C PRO A 116 -1.22 8.03 11.55
N PHE A 117 -0.68 7.06 10.81
CA PHE A 117 0.33 7.37 9.80
C PHE A 117 -0.21 8.43 8.82
N PRO A 118 0.49 9.56 8.62
CA PRO A 118 -0.08 10.69 7.88
C PRO A 118 -0.15 10.38 6.38
N PRO A 119 -1.35 10.41 5.77
CA PRO A 119 -1.52 10.07 4.37
C PRO A 119 -0.79 11.03 3.43
N GLY A 120 -0.57 12.29 3.83
CA GLY A 120 0.15 13.30 3.03
C GLY A 120 1.53 12.85 2.54
N LEU A 121 2.21 11.95 3.27
CA LEU A 121 3.51 11.39 2.90
C LEU A 121 3.51 10.67 1.54
N GLN A 122 2.35 10.25 1.04
CA GLN A 122 2.22 9.67 -0.29
C GLN A 122 2.58 10.64 -1.43
N LEU A 123 2.57 11.95 -1.16
CA LEU A 123 2.92 12.99 -2.13
C LEU A 123 4.42 13.35 -2.12
N CYS A 124 5.15 13.02 -1.05
CA CYS A 124 6.59 13.22 -0.90
C CYS A 124 7.39 12.12 -1.64
N SER A 125 7.14 11.97 -2.95
CA SER A 125 7.54 10.80 -3.76
C SER A 125 9.05 10.62 -3.96
N PHE A 126 9.88 11.62 -3.65
CA PHE A 126 11.35 11.56 -3.85
C PHE A 126 12.13 11.61 -2.54
N MET A 127 11.43 11.44 -1.43
CA MET A 127 12.04 11.39 -0.11
C MET A 127 12.89 10.13 0.07
N THR A 128 14.09 10.31 0.59
CA THR A 128 15.08 9.26 0.82
C THR A 128 15.17 8.84 2.28
N ALA A 129 14.71 9.68 3.21
CA ALA A 129 14.77 9.42 4.64
C ALA A 129 13.47 9.84 5.34
N LEU A 130 12.86 8.93 6.09
CA LEU A 130 11.75 9.23 6.98
C LEU A 130 12.09 8.73 8.39
N ASP A 131 12.06 9.65 9.34
CA ASP A 131 12.18 9.38 10.77
C ASP A 131 10.99 10.01 11.49
N VAL A 132 10.09 9.17 12.00
CA VAL A 132 8.98 9.56 12.88
C VAL A 132 9.08 8.82 14.22
N SER A 133 10.29 8.39 14.59
CA SER A 133 10.53 7.55 15.76
C SER A 133 10.26 8.28 17.08
N GLY A 134 9.88 7.56 18.13
CA GLY A 134 9.69 8.16 19.46
C GLY A 134 8.51 9.13 19.53
N ASN A 135 7.44 8.84 18.81
CA ASN A 135 6.18 9.60 18.85
C ASN A 135 5.05 8.71 19.39
N ASN A 136 3.82 9.22 19.34
CA ASN A 136 2.63 8.50 19.76
C ASN A 136 1.72 8.16 18.58
N PHE A 137 2.30 7.91 17.39
CA PHE A 137 1.54 7.47 16.23
C PHE A 137 0.94 6.09 16.47
N SER A 138 -0.26 5.84 15.94
CA SER A 138 -1.01 4.61 16.21
C SER A 138 -1.79 4.11 15.00
N GLY A 139 -2.38 2.92 15.12
CA GLY A 139 -3.15 2.30 14.04
C GLY A 139 -2.27 1.67 12.94
N PRO A 140 -2.89 1.13 11.90
CA PRO A 140 -2.18 0.41 10.85
C PRO A 140 -1.48 1.34 9.86
N LEU A 141 -0.40 0.84 9.27
CA LEU A 141 0.17 1.44 8.07
C LEU A 141 -0.77 1.23 6.88
N PRO A 142 -0.99 2.24 6.02
CA PRO A 142 -1.80 2.07 4.81
C PRO A 142 -1.21 1.00 3.89
N GLU A 143 -2.06 0.15 3.30
CA GLU A 143 -1.65 -1.05 2.55
C GLU A 143 -0.65 -0.75 1.41
N HIS A 144 -0.80 0.39 0.74
CA HIS A 144 -0.02 0.77 -0.45
C HIS A 144 0.98 1.90 -0.20
N ILE A 145 1.21 2.30 1.06
CA ILE A 145 2.02 3.49 1.35
C ILE A 145 3.45 3.39 0.79
N PHE A 146 4.04 2.20 0.86
CA PHE A 146 5.40 1.96 0.41
C PHE A 146 5.55 1.92 -1.12
N GLU A 147 4.46 1.88 -1.87
CA GLU A 147 4.51 2.00 -3.34
C GLU A 147 4.90 3.42 -3.78
N GLN A 148 4.59 4.42 -2.95
CA GLN A 148 4.90 5.83 -3.21
C GLN A 148 6.24 6.28 -2.60
N MET A 149 6.91 5.40 -1.84
CA MET A 149 8.16 5.67 -1.12
C MET A 149 9.35 4.88 -1.71
N ALA A 150 9.36 4.70 -3.04
CA ALA A 150 10.30 3.82 -3.74
C ALA A 150 11.77 4.20 -3.54
N TYR A 151 12.08 5.50 -3.37
CA TYR A 151 13.46 6.01 -3.21
C TYR A 151 13.94 6.05 -1.75
N THR A 152 13.11 5.65 -0.79
CA THR A 152 13.47 5.70 0.62
C THR A 152 14.56 4.68 0.96
N THR A 153 15.65 5.18 1.53
CA THR A 153 16.83 4.41 1.98
C THR A 153 16.86 4.23 3.50
N TYR A 154 16.23 5.14 4.24
CA TYR A 154 16.13 5.13 5.69
C TYR A 154 14.68 5.29 6.12
N LEU A 155 14.15 4.30 6.84
CA LEU A 155 12.81 4.34 7.42
C LEU A 155 12.88 3.96 8.90
N ASP A 156 12.59 4.92 9.77
CA ASP A 156 12.48 4.72 11.21
C ASP A 156 11.08 5.09 11.70
N LEU A 157 10.33 4.04 12.06
CA LEU A 157 9.01 4.13 12.68
C LEU A 157 9.04 3.64 14.13
N SER A 158 10.23 3.41 14.70
CA SER A 158 10.38 2.77 16.01
C SER A 158 9.85 3.62 17.15
N ASN A 159 9.56 2.98 18.30
CA ASN A 159 9.06 3.65 19.49
C ASN A 159 7.78 4.46 19.22
N ASN A 160 6.76 3.78 18.69
CA ASN A 160 5.42 4.30 18.45
C ASN A 160 4.39 3.25 18.89
N SER A 161 3.11 3.47 18.56
CA SER A 161 2.02 2.53 18.80
C SER A 161 1.39 2.01 17.49
N PHE A 162 2.17 1.93 16.39
CA PHE A 162 1.67 1.38 15.12
C PHE A 162 1.26 -0.08 15.28
N SER A 163 0.15 -0.48 14.68
CA SER A 163 -0.45 -1.81 14.82
C SER A 163 -0.77 -2.47 13.48
N GLY A 164 -1.32 -3.68 13.51
CA GLY A 164 -1.62 -4.45 12.30
C GLY A 164 -0.37 -4.98 11.60
N VAL A 165 -0.54 -5.43 10.36
CA VAL A 165 0.53 -6.09 9.60
C VAL A 165 1.48 -5.08 8.96
N ILE A 166 2.75 -5.47 8.78
CA ILE A 166 3.68 -4.74 7.90
C ILE A 166 3.22 -4.95 6.44
N PRO A 167 2.85 -3.89 5.70
CA PRO A 167 2.35 -4.05 4.34
C PRO A 167 3.32 -4.75 3.39
N ALA A 168 2.80 -5.66 2.56
CA ALA A 168 3.62 -6.38 1.58
C ALA A 168 4.17 -5.47 0.46
N SER A 169 3.60 -4.27 0.30
CA SER A 169 4.10 -3.20 -0.57
C SER A 169 5.51 -2.73 -0.19
N ILE A 170 6.03 -3.09 0.99
CA ILE A 170 7.42 -2.81 1.39
C ILE A 170 8.46 -3.36 0.41
N ARG A 171 8.07 -4.36 -0.40
CA ARG A 171 8.86 -4.89 -1.50
C ARG A 171 9.23 -3.84 -2.57
N ASN A 172 8.48 -2.74 -2.64
CA ASN A 172 8.70 -1.67 -3.62
C ASN A 172 9.81 -0.71 -3.17
N MET A 173 10.24 -0.75 -1.91
CA MET A 173 11.34 0.06 -1.38
C MET A 173 12.69 -0.59 -1.69
N THR A 174 13.05 -0.65 -2.97
CA THR A 174 14.22 -1.41 -3.46
C THR A 174 15.56 -0.84 -3.00
N TYR A 175 15.60 0.44 -2.64
CA TYR A 175 16.79 1.11 -2.11
C TYR A 175 16.87 1.13 -0.58
N LEU A 176 15.92 0.51 0.11
CA LEU A 176 15.86 0.54 1.58
C LEU A 176 17.09 -0.14 2.18
N SER A 177 17.84 0.60 2.99
CA SER A 177 19.07 0.15 3.63
C SER A 177 18.93 0.06 5.16
N THR A 178 18.14 0.96 5.76
CA THR A 178 17.83 0.95 7.18
C THR A 178 16.33 0.88 7.40
N LEU A 179 15.89 -0.12 8.16
CA LEU A 179 14.51 -0.27 8.61
C LEU A 179 14.45 -0.51 10.12
N ALA A 180 13.88 0.43 10.84
CA ALA A 180 13.65 0.34 12.28
C ALA A 180 12.15 0.40 12.58
N LEU A 181 11.62 -0.70 13.12
CA LEU A 181 10.20 -0.87 13.48
C LEU A 181 10.04 -1.31 14.94
N GLN A 182 11.13 -1.41 15.70
CA GLN A 182 11.09 -1.91 17.07
C GLN A 182 10.22 -1.05 18.00
N HIS A 183 9.72 -1.65 19.09
CA HIS A 183 8.86 -0.98 20.06
C HIS A 183 7.61 -0.40 19.39
N ASN A 184 6.83 -1.28 18.78
CA ASN A 184 5.50 -1.00 18.20
C ASN A 184 4.55 -2.16 18.55
N GLN A 185 3.39 -2.20 17.91
CA GLN A 185 2.36 -3.22 18.07
C GLN A 185 2.09 -3.98 16.77
N PHE A 186 3.07 -4.04 15.85
CA PHE A 186 2.93 -4.76 14.58
C PHE A 186 2.67 -6.26 14.84
N ASP A 187 1.77 -6.84 14.05
CA ASP A 187 1.35 -8.23 14.13
C ASP A 187 1.47 -8.96 12.79
N GLY A 188 0.91 -10.17 12.69
CA GLY A 188 1.06 -11.01 11.52
C GLY A 188 2.49 -11.51 11.34
N GLY A 189 2.90 -11.80 10.11
CA GLY A 189 4.26 -12.28 9.80
C GLY A 189 5.11 -11.22 9.12
N ILE A 190 6.43 -11.33 9.26
CA ILE A 190 7.36 -10.46 8.52
C ILE A 190 7.25 -10.80 7.02
N PRO A 191 6.95 -9.84 6.12
CA PRO A 191 6.86 -10.09 4.69
C PRO A 191 8.18 -10.65 4.15
N ALA A 192 8.17 -11.85 3.56
CA ALA A 192 9.39 -12.49 3.06
C ALA A 192 10.06 -11.69 1.93
N GLN A 193 9.27 -10.88 1.21
CA GLN A 193 9.73 -9.99 0.15
C GLN A 193 10.69 -8.91 0.65
N LEU A 194 10.60 -8.55 1.95
CA LEU A 194 11.45 -7.54 2.56
C LEU A 194 12.93 -7.88 2.39
N GLY A 195 13.34 -9.10 2.71
CA GLY A 195 14.75 -9.49 2.60
C GLY A 195 15.26 -9.74 1.18
N ASN A 196 14.35 -9.87 0.19
CA ASN A 196 14.70 -10.20 -1.19
C ASN A 196 14.85 -8.99 -2.11
N THR A 197 14.22 -7.87 -1.78
CA THR A 197 14.09 -6.70 -2.66
C THR A 197 14.89 -5.50 -2.20
N SER A 198 15.27 -5.48 -0.91
CA SER A 198 15.92 -4.36 -0.28
C SER A 198 17.43 -4.59 -0.10
N GLN A 199 18.19 -3.50 -0.10
CA GLN A 199 19.61 -3.50 0.24
C GLN A 199 19.81 -3.34 1.76
N LEU A 200 18.96 -3.98 2.58
CA LEU A 200 18.96 -3.79 4.03
C LEU A 200 20.33 -4.14 4.62
N ILE A 201 20.96 -3.16 5.26
CA ILE A 201 22.20 -3.28 6.04
C ILE A 201 21.85 -3.23 7.54
N SER A 202 20.85 -2.43 7.91
CA SER A 202 20.34 -2.29 9.27
C SER A 202 18.85 -2.63 9.31
N PHE A 203 18.49 -3.52 10.22
CA PHE A 203 17.11 -4.01 10.36
C PHE A 203 16.81 -4.27 11.84
N ASN A 204 15.63 -3.86 12.31
CA ASN A 204 15.15 -4.18 13.64
C ASN A 204 13.62 -4.18 13.71
N VAL A 205 13.05 -5.29 14.19
CA VAL A 205 11.61 -5.48 14.43
C VAL A 205 11.34 -6.00 15.85
N ALA A 206 12.30 -5.84 16.75
CA ALA A 206 12.18 -6.30 18.13
C ALA A 206 10.99 -5.64 18.84
N ASP A 207 10.49 -6.28 19.89
CA ASP A 207 9.46 -5.71 20.78
C ASP A 207 8.21 -5.26 20.01
N ASN A 208 7.58 -6.24 19.35
CA ASN A 208 6.33 -6.13 18.62
C ASN A 208 5.46 -7.38 18.92
N SER A 209 4.33 -7.52 18.24
CA SER A 209 3.44 -8.70 18.33
C SER A 209 3.57 -9.63 17.11
N LEU A 210 4.73 -9.64 16.44
CA LEU A 210 4.94 -10.43 15.23
C LEU A 210 4.92 -11.94 15.52
N SER A 211 4.52 -12.68 14.50
CA SER A 211 4.25 -14.10 14.52
C SER A 211 4.77 -14.83 13.29
N SER A 212 4.74 -16.17 13.30
CA SER A 212 5.22 -17.04 12.21
C SER A 212 6.73 -17.24 12.17
N LEU A 213 7.19 -17.98 11.16
CA LEU A 213 8.60 -18.26 10.89
C LEU A 213 9.31 -16.97 10.44
N VAL A 214 10.51 -16.71 10.97
CA VAL A 214 11.38 -15.65 10.47
C VAL A 214 11.82 -15.99 9.03
N PRO A 215 11.58 -15.11 8.03
CA PRO A 215 11.96 -15.37 6.65
C PRO A 215 13.47 -15.62 6.50
N ASP A 216 13.85 -16.64 5.72
CA ASP A 216 15.25 -17.02 5.49
C ASP A 216 16.12 -15.83 5.01
N SER A 217 15.54 -14.95 4.19
CA SER A 217 16.20 -13.75 3.66
C SER A 217 16.65 -12.73 4.73
N LEU A 218 16.10 -12.83 5.94
CA LEU A 218 16.40 -11.95 7.07
C LEU A 218 17.23 -12.66 8.18
N GLN A 219 17.53 -13.95 8.04
CA GLN A 219 18.26 -14.71 9.07
C GLN A 219 19.74 -14.32 9.22
N ARG A 220 20.27 -13.53 8.28
CA ARG A 220 21.60 -12.90 8.39
C ARG A 220 21.68 -11.86 9.52
N PHE A 221 20.54 -11.33 9.97
CA PHE A 221 20.50 -10.41 11.12
C PHE A 221 20.53 -11.20 12.43
N SER A 222 21.19 -10.66 13.46
CA SER A 222 21.27 -11.31 14.76
C SER A 222 19.90 -11.50 15.42
N ALA A 223 19.75 -12.53 16.26
CA ALA A 223 18.52 -12.82 17.01
C ALA A 223 17.92 -11.61 17.75
N ALA A 224 18.76 -10.71 18.27
CA ALA A 224 18.35 -9.48 18.96
C ALA A 224 17.45 -8.56 18.12
N LYS A 225 17.49 -8.66 16.78
CA LYS A 225 16.62 -7.86 15.89
C LYS A 225 15.18 -8.37 15.82
N PHE A 226 14.89 -9.52 16.45
CA PHE A 226 13.60 -10.21 16.41
C PHE A 226 13.04 -10.51 17.80
N THR A 227 13.80 -10.27 18.88
CA THR A 227 13.38 -10.52 20.27
C THR A 227 12.15 -9.71 20.65
N GLY A 228 11.48 -10.05 21.76
CA GLY A 228 10.27 -9.34 22.17
C GLY A 228 9.02 -9.66 21.34
N ASN A 229 9.12 -10.54 20.33
CA ASN A 229 7.99 -11.01 19.52
C ASN A 229 7.57 -12.43 19.94
N PRO A 230 6.50 -12.60 20.74
CA PRO A 230 6.11 -13.90 21.29
C PRO A 230 5.59 -14.88 20.24
N GLY A 231 5.19 -14.43 19.06
CA GLY A 231 4.74 -15.29 17.97
C GLY A 231 5.85 -15.78 17.04
N LEU A 232 6.98 -15.08 16.95
CA LEU A 232 8.07 -15.42 16.02
C LEU A 232 8.78 -16.70 16.43
N CYS A 233 9.28 -17.46 15.45
CA CYS A 233 10.01 -18.71 15.65
C CYS A 233 10.95 -19.01 14.48
N GLY A 234 11.81 -20.02 14.65
CA GLY A 234 12.85 -20.42 13.70
C GLY A 234 14.09 -19.53 13.74
N PRO A 235 15.19 -19.94 13.07
CA PRO A 235 16.42 -19.16 13.05
C PRO A 235 16.15 -17.72 12.58
N PRO A 236 16.87 -16.71 13.11
CA PRO A 236 17.98 -16.80 14.05
C PRO A 236 17.53 -16.95 15.52
N LEU A 237 16.23 -17.02 15.79
CA LEU A 237 15.71 -17.28 17.13
C LEU A 237 15.89 -18.77 17.47
N ASP A 238 16.45 -19.08 18.63
CA ASP A 238 16.49 -20.46 19.16
C ASP A 238 15.12 -20.87 19.74
N LYS A 239 14.08 -20.74 18.91
CA LYS A 239 12.69 -20.98 19.29
C LYS A 239 12.03 -21.86 18.24
N ARG A 240 11.63 -23.07 18.66
CA ARG A 240 10.94 -24.01 17.77
C ARG A 240 9.54 -23.52 17.40
N CYS A 241 9.23 -23.57 16.11
CA CYS A 241 7.88 -23.27 15.63
C CYS A 241 6.88 -24.33 16.09
N LYS A 242 5.75 -23.91 16.65
CA LYS A 242 4.64 -24.81 16.98
C LYS A 242 4.11 -25.40 15.67
N LYS A 243 4.11 -26.73 15.54
CA LYS A 243 3.48 -27.41 14.39
C LYS A 243 1.99 -27.09 14.42
N ARG A 244 1.49 -26.40 13.40
CA ARG A 244 0.05 -26.14 13.24
C ARG A 244 -0.61 -27.48 12.93
N PHE A 245 -1.28 -28.08 13.92
CA PHE A 245 -2.12 -29.27 13.69
C PHE A 245 -3.34 -28.80 12.89
N ARG A 246 -3.23 -28.79 11.56
CA ARG A 246 -4.38 -28.64 10.69
C ARG A 246 -5.21 -29.91 10.86
N MET A 247 -6.22 -29.87 11.71
CA MET A 247 -7.23 -30.91 11.76
C MET A 247 -7.95 -30.89 10.40
N ARG A 248 -7.45 -31.67 9.43
CA ARG A 248 -8.22 -32.00 8.24
C ARG A 248 -9.34 -32.89 8.73
N ILE A 249 -10.49 -32.29 9.05
CA ILE A 249 -11.73 -33.04 9.19
C ILE A 249 -12.02 -33.62 7.81
N HIS A 250 -11.51 -34.82 7.53
CA HIS A 250 -12.02 -35.64 6.44
C HIS A 250 -13.40 -36.12 6.89
N ILE A 251 -14.43 -35.31 6.65
CA ILE A 251 -15.79 -35.87 6.58
C ILE A 251 -15.74 -36.78 5.36
N ARG A 252 -15.58 -38.08 5.59
CA ARG A 252 -15.69 -39.09 4.53
C ARG A 252 -17.06 -38.89 3.91
N LEU A 253 -17.12 -38.39 2.66
CA LEU A 253 -18.34 -38.27 1.85
C LEU A 253 -19.20 -39.54 1.90
N VAL A 254 -18.56 -40.70 2.11
CA VAL A 254 -19.20 -41.99 2.37
C VAL A 254 -20.17 -41.96 3.56
N TRP A 255 -19.82 -41.35 4.69
CA TRP A 255 -20.72 -41.24 5.85
C TRP A 255 -21.91 -40.32 5.56
N VAL A 256 -21.71 -39.24 4.80
CA VAL A 256 -22.81 -38.36 4.35
C VAL A 256 -23.74 -39.12 3.41
N GLN A 257 -23.21 -39.89 2.46
CA GLN A 257 -24.00 -40.73 1.56
C GLN A 257 -24.74 -41.84 2.30
N VAL A 258 -24.09 -42.53 3.23
CA VAL A 258 -24.73 -43.60 4.04
C VAL A 258 -25.80 -43.01 4.96
N MET A 259 -25.56 -41.85 5.56
CA MET A 259 -26.54 -41.16 6.40
C MET A 259 -27.72 -40.64 5.56
N PHE A 260 -27.46 -40.12 4.37
CA PHE A 260 -28.50 -39.69 3.42
C PHE A 260 -29.38 -40.86 2.96
N VAL A 261 -28.78 -42.02 2.65
CA VAL A 261 -29.54 -43.24 2.30
C VAL A 261 -30.37 -43.74 3.48
N ARG A 262 -29.83 -43.70 4.71
CA ARG A 262 -30.58 -44.07 5.93
C ARG A 262 -31.74 -43.11 6.21
N ILE A 263 -31.53 -41.81 6.02
CA ILE A 263 -32.58 -40.78 6.17
C ILE A 263 -33.65 -40.93 5.08
N GLN A 264 -33.28 -41.17 3.82
CA GLN A 264 -34.24 -41.42 2.75
C GLN A 264 -35.09 -42.68 3.01
N LYS A 265 -34.51 -43.73 3.58
CA LYS A 265 -35.27 -44.92 4.00
C LYS A 265 -36.23 -44.62 5.16
N LEU A 266 -35.80 -43.83 6.15
CA LEU A 266 -36.65 -43.41 7.26
C LEU A 266 -37.82 -42.50 6.79
N LEU A 267 -37.55 -41.57 5.86
CA LEU A 267 -38.56 -40.66 5.34
C LEU A 267 -39.62 -41.33 4.45
N ARG A 268 -39.29 -42.46 3.78
CA ARG A 268 -40.27 -43.26 3.03
C ARG A 268 -41.21 -44.09 3.90
N SER A 269 -40.89 -44.25 5.19
CA SER A 269 -41.73 -44.98 6.15
C SER A 269 -42.78 -44.09 6.82
N ILE A 270 -42.74 -42.77 6.61
CA ILE A 270 -43.61 -41.80 7.26
C ILE A 270 -44.60 -41.29 6.20
N ASN A 271 -45.80 -41.88 6.18
CA ASN A 271 -46.88 -41.52 5.26
C ASN A 271 -47.77 -40.41 5.84
N ASP A 272 -47.15 -39.27 6.20
CA ASP A 272 -47.89 -38.10 6.68
C ASP A 272 -47.30 -36.81 6.09
N ALA A 273 -48.09 -36.14 5.24
CA ALA A 273 -47.68 -34.98 4.45
C ALA A 273 -47.34 -33.72 5.27
N SER A 274 -47.58 -33.74 6.58
CA SER A 274 -47.28 -32.64 7.51
C SER A 274 -45.84 -32.68 8.04
N ILE A 275 -45.25 -33.88 8.19
CA ILE A 275 -43.93 -34.07 8.83
C ILE A 275 -42.77 -33.85 7.84
N THR A 276 -43.02 -34.07 6.54
CA THR A 276 -42.02 -33.90 5.46
C THR A 276 -41.57 -32.46 5.27
N GLY A 277 -42.45 -31.47 5.47
CA GLY A 277 -42.10 -30.05 5.36
C GLY A 277 -41.17 -29.55 6.48
N ALA A 278 -41.46 -29.93 7.73
CA ALA A 278 -40.64 -29.57 8.89
C ALA A 278 -39.25 -30.23 8.86
N SER A 279 -39.19 -31.48 8.39
CA SER A 279 -37.95 -32.26 8.27
C SER A 279 -37.01 -31.69 7.21
N ALA A 280 -37.54 -31.26 6.07
CA ALA A 280 -36.75 -30.66 4.99
C ALA A 280 -36.15 -29.31 5.41
N GLY A 281 -36.91 -28.48 6.14
CA GLY A 281 -36.42 -27.21 6.69
C GLY A 281 -35.31 -27.38 7.72
N PHE A 282 -35.41 -28.39 8.60
CA PHE A 282 -34.39 -28.66 9.61
C PHE A 282 -33.07 -29.14 9.00
N ILE A 283 -33.14 -30.02 7.99
CA ILE A 283 -31.95 -30.53 7.29
C ILE A 283 -31.27 -29.41 6.49
N LEU A 284 -32.03 -28.56 5.81
CA LEU A 284 -31.49 -27.42 5.06
C LEU A 284 -30.82 -26.41 6.02
N GLY A 285 -31.44 -26.10 7.16
CA GLY A 285 -30.88 -25.22 8.18
C GLY A 285 -29.58 -25.77 8.78
N PHE A 286 -29.52 -27.09 9.05
CA PHE A 286 -28.33 -27.73 9.60
C PHE A 286 -27.17 -27.76 8.59
N VAL A 287 -27.45 -28.02 7.32
CA VAL A 287 -26.44 -28.00 6.24
C VAL A 287 -25.90 -26.57 6.04
N VAL A 288 -26.77 -25.56 6.02
CA VAL A 288 -26.32 -24.17 5.86
C VAL A 288 -25.47 -23.70 7.05
N ALA A 289 -25.86 -24.05 8.28
CA ALA A 289 -25.11 -23.70 9.49
C ALA A 289 -23.73 -24.38 9.57
N PHE A 290 -23.59 -25.62 9.05
CA PHE A 290 -22.34 -26.36 9.09
C PHE A 290 -21.34 -25.95 8.00
N TYR A 291 -21.82 -25.56 6.82
CA TYR A 291 -20.96 -25.21 5.68
C TYR A 291 -20.61 -23.71 5.60
N PHE A 292 -21.38 -22.82 6.25
CA PHE A 292 -21.14 -21.37 6.27
C PHE A 292 -21.08 -20.78 7.69
N PRO A 293 -20.16 -21.23 8.57
CA PRO A 293 -20.14 -20.80 9.96
C PRO A 293 -19.82 -19.30 10.15
N HIS A 294 -19.17 -18.66 9.17
CA HIS A 294 -18.80 -17.24 9.27
C HIS A 294 -19.88 -16.24 8.82
N LYS A 295 -21.07 -16.69 8.36
CA LYS A 295 -22.15 -15.79 7.94
C LYS A 295 -23.27 -15.59 8.98
N PHE A 296 -23.20 -16.27 10.13
CA PHE A 296 -24.19 -16.11 11.19
C PHE A 296 -23.51 -15.80 12.54
N LEU A 297 -23.28 -14.51 12.80
CA LEU A 297 -23.14 -14.03 14.18
C LEU A 297 -24.53 -14.03 14.81
N PHE A 298 -24.73 -14.87 15.83
CA PHE A 298 -25.91 -14.81 16.68
C PHE A 298 -25.88 -13.50 17.50
N CYS A 299 -26.67 -12.51 17.08
CA CYS A 299 -27.06 -11.41 17.97
C CYS A 299 -28.10 -11.94 18.97
N GLY A 300 -27.93 -11.59 20.24
CA GLY A 300 -28.56 -12.25 21.38
C GLY A 300 -30.08 -12.10 21.53
N ARG A 301 -30.60 -12.99 22.40
CA ARG A 301 -31.94 -13.13 23.00
C ARG A 301 -33.11 -13.48 22.06
N LEU A 302 -33.41 -14.78 22.09
CA LEU A 302 -34.65 -15.42 21.63
C LEU A 302 -35.89 -14.87 22.36
N GLN A 303 -36.88 -14.42 21.59
CA GLN A 303 -38.30 -14.52 21.97
C GLN A 303 -39.03 -15.39 20.93
N PRO A 304 -40.04 -16.16 21.35
CA PRO A 304 -40.63 -17.18 20.51
C PRO A 304 -41.65 -16.57 19.56
N TYR A 305 -41.66 -17.06 18.32
CA TYR A 305 -42.63 -16.77 17.25
C TYR A 305 -42.49 -15.40 16.56
N THR A 306 -41.52 -15.28 15.64
CA THR A 306 -41.68 -14.67 14.31
C THR A 306 -40.35 -14.72 13.56
N PHE A 307 -40.32 -15.30 12.35
CA PHE A 307 -39.18 -15.21 11.45
C PHE A 307 -39.42 -14.04 10.48
N ARG A 308 -38.55 -13.02 10.52
CA ARG A 308 -38.42 -12.04 9.44
C ARG A 308 -37.14 -12.33 8.66
N VAL A 309 -37.26 -12.44 7.35
CA VAL A 309 -36.12 -12.43 6.43
C VAL A 309 -35.80 -10.96 6.13
N CYS A 310 -34.63 -10.49 6.56
CA CYS A 310 -34.08 -9.22 6.08
C CYS A 310 -33.37 -9.49 4.75
N GLY A 311 -33.78 -8.78 3.70
CA GLY A 311 -33.05 -8.68 2.44
C GLY A 311 -31.92 -7.66 2.54
#